data_AF-A0A971KV18-F1
#
_entry.id   AF-A0A971KV18-F1
#
_cell.length_a   1.000
_cell.length_b   1.000
_cell.length_c   1.000
_cell.angle_alpha   90.00
_cell.angle_beta   90.00
_cell.angle_gamma   90.00
#
_symmetry.space_group_name_H-M   'P 1'
#
loop_
_entity.id
_entity.type
_entity.pdbx_description
1 polymer ?
#
loop_
_entity_poly.entity_id
_entity_poly.type
_entity_poly.pdbx_seq_one_letter_code
_entity_poly.pdbx_strand_id
1 'polypeptide(L)'
;MKQAPKRFWAKHKADVVLRLLRGEDIDVLSRELGVTAARLSKWRNAFLASGADGLKKLSSTEEAEYKRLNEKIGEQTMEIELLREKIRLLEAKEPLMWRRSRK
;
A
#
# COMPACT_ATOMS: atom_id res chain seq x y z
N MET A 1 34.73 10.79 9.44
CA MET A 1 33.80 11.07 8.32
C MET A 1 32.46 10.40 8.61
N LYS A 2 31.37 11.15 8.75
CA LYS A 2 30.02 10.58 8.90
C LYS A 2 29.56 10.12 7.51
N GLN A 3 29.49 8.82 7.26
CA GLN A 3 28.97 8.29 6.00
C GLN A 3 27.50 8.72 5.85
N ALA A 4 27.13 9.24 4.68
CA ALA A 4 25.75 9.57 4.37
C ALA A 4 24.87 8.30 4.49
N PRO A 5 23.64 8.39 5.02
CA PRO A 5 22.82 7.20 5.24
C PRO A 5 22.51 6.52 3.91
N LYS A 6 23.06 5.33 3.71
CA LYS A 6 22.73 4.46 2.57
C LYS A 6 21.21 4.24 2.55
N ARG A 7 20.56 4.57 1.43
CA ARG A 7 19.09 4.46 1.32
C ARG A 7 18.71 2.99 1.15
N PHE A 8 18.01 2.44 2.13
CA PHE A 8 17.46 1.08 2.06
C PHE A 8 15.98 1.11 1.69
N TRP A 9 15.63 0.43 0.60
CA TRP A 9 14.25 0.14 0.22
C TRP A 9 13.64 -0.94 1.10
N ALA A 10 12.30 -1.00 1.16
CA ALA A 10 11.58 -1.96 1.99
C ALA A 10 12.01 -3.40 1.71
N LYS A 11 12.13 -3.77 0.43
CA LYS A 11 12.59 -5.10 -0.01
C LYS A 11 13.99 -5.43 0.52
N HIS A 12 14.95 -4.50 0.40
CA HIS A 12 16.31 -4.70 0.92
C HIS A 12 16.32 -4.87 2.45
N LYS A 13 15.49 -4.13 3.19
CA LYS A 13 15.37 -4.32 4.65
C LYS A 13 14.80 -5.69 4.99
N ALA A 14 13.81 -6.16 4.22
CA ALA A 14 13.24 -7.49 4.41
C ALA A 14 14.28 -8.59 4.15
N ASP A 15 15.04 -8.50 3.06
CA ASP A 15 16.12 -9.46 2.76
C ASP A 15 17.16 -9.52 3.88
N VAL A 16 17.56 -8.37 4.41
CA VAL A 16 18.48 -8.27 5.56
C VAL A 16 17.89 -8.91 6.82
N VAL A 17 16.61 -8.69 7.11
CA VAL A 17 15.95 -9.33 8.24
C VAL A 17 15.87 -10.85 8.05
N LEU A 18 15.58 -11.34 6.84
CA LEU A 18 15.55 -12.77 6.55
C LEU A 18 16.92 -13.42 6.76
N ARG A 19 18.02 -12.73 6.41
CA ARG A 19 19.39 -13.17 6.73
C ARG A 19 19.60 -13.32 8.25
N LEU A 20 19.19 -12.33 9.04
CA LEU A 20 19.23 -12.42 10.52
C LEU A 20 18.39 -13.59 11.06
N LEU A 21 17.21 -13.83 10.50
CA LEU A 21 16.34 -14.94 10.91
C LEU A 21 16.89 -16.33 10.53
N ARG A 22 17.78 -16.41 9.52
CA ARG A 22 18.51 -17.64 9.18
C ARG A 22 19.71 -17.91 10.09
N GLY A 23 19.98 -17.03 11.06
CA GLY A 23 21.06 -17.19 12.04
C GLY A 23 22.36 -16.48 11.69
N GLU A 24 22.38 -15.60 10.68
CA GLU A 24 23.55 -14.76 10.44
C GLU A 24 23.79 -13.78 11.61
N ASP A 25 25.05 -13.61 12.00
CA ASP A 25 25.45 -12.75 13.10
C ASP A 25 25.19 -11.26 12.79
N ILE A 26 24.62 -10.55 13.77
CA ILE A 26 24.20 -9.15 13.60
C ILE A 26 25.38 -8.19 13.48
N ASP A 27 26.51 -8.49 14.10
CA ASP A 27 27.71 -7.67 14.04
C ASP A 27 28.43 -7.85 12.69
N VAL A 28 28.41 -9.06 12.14
CA VAL A 28 28.89 -9.35 10.77
C VAL A 28 28.06 -8.57 9.74
N LEU A 29 26.73 -8.69 9.79
CA LEU A 29 25.80 -7.97 8.91
C LEU A 29 25.90 -6.45 9.07
N SER A 30 26.12 -5.97 10.30
CA SER A 30 26.30 -4.54 10.60
C SER A 30 27.53 -3.97 9.88
N ARG A 31 28.65 -4.69 9.93
CA ARG A 31 29.90 -4.31 9.26
C ARG A 31 29.78 -4.38 7.74
N GLU A 32 29.18 -5.44 7.21
CA GLU A 32 28.97 -5.62 5.76
C GLU A 32 28.13 -4.49 5.15
N LEU A 33 27.03 -4.14 5.83
CA LEU A 33 26.05 -3.19 5.29
C LEU A 33 26.34 -1.73 5.66
N GLY A 34 27.28 -1.50 6.59
CA GLY A 34 27.53 -0.18 7.17
C GLY A 34 26.34 0.35 7.98
N VAL A 35 25.55 -0.55 8.59
CA VAL A 35 24.33 -0.24 9.33
C VAL A 35 24.49 -0.73 10.76
N THR A 36 24.20 0.10 11.75
CA THR A 36 24.39 -0.30 13.16
C THR A 36 23.53 -1.51 13.55
N ALA A 37 24.05 -2.38 14.41
CA ALA A 37 23.32 -3.51 14.97
C ALA A 37 21.98 -3.08 15.61
N ALA A 38 21.94 -1.92 16.28
CA ALA A 38 20.70 -1.36 16.83
C ALA A 38 19.64 -1.08 15.74
N ARG A 39 20.06 -0.60 14.57
CA ARG A 39 19.16 -0.34 13.43
C ARG A 39 18.68 -1.64 12.79
N LEU A 40 19.55 -2.64 12.68
CA LEU A 40 19.19 -3.99 12.22
C LEU A 40 18.19 -4.66 13.15
N SER A 41 18.42 -4.61 14.47
CA SER A 41 17.48 -5.07 15.49
C SER A 41 16.13 -4.37 15.39
N LYS A 42 16.12 -3.04 15.15
CA LYS A 42 14.88 -2.29 14.92
C LYS A 42 14.12 -2.79 13.69
N TRP A 43 14.81 -3.09 12.60
CA TRP A 43 14.16 -3.64 11.40
C TRP A 43 13.60 -5.04 11.65
N ARG A 44 14.35 -5.91 12.34
CA ARG A 44 13.88 -7.25 12.72
C ARG A 44 12.60 -7.16 13.56
N ASN A 45 12.61 -6.34 14.60
CA ASN A 45 11.45 -6.21 15.49
C ASN A 45 10.23 -5.65 14.75
N ALA A 46 10.42 -4.64 13.90
CA ALA A 46 9.33 -4.09 13.09
C ALA A 46 8.78 -5.13 12.09
N PHE A 47 9.66 -5.90 11.43
CA PHE A 47 9.26 -6.95 10.50
C PHE A 47 8.46 -8.06 11.20
N LEU A 48 8.89 -8.49 12.39
CA LEU A 48 8.17 -9.51 13.17
C LEU A 48 6.82 -9.00 13.67
N ALA A 49 6.75 -7.75 14.14
CA ALA A 49 5.48 -7.14 14.58
C ALA A 49 4.49 -7.03 13.41
N SER A 50 4.91 -6.45 12.29
CA SER A 50 4.05 -6.32 11.10
C SER A 50 3.71 -7.68 10.46
N GLY A 51 4.63 -8.66 10.53
CA GLY A 51 4.36 -10.03 10.09
C GLY A 51 3.29 -10.71 10.95
N ALA A 52 3.37 -10.56 12.28
CA ALA A 52 2.34 -11.07 13.18
C ALA A 52 0.98 -10.37 12.96
N ASP A 53 0.99 -9.06 12.75
CA ASP A 53 -0.23 -8.30 12.43
C ASP A 53 -0.83 -8.71 11.09
N GLY A 54 -0.01 -8.91 10.05
CA GLY A 54 -0.47 -9.34 8.72
C GLY A 54 -1.01 -10.77 8.68
N LEU A 55 -0.68 -11.61 9.67
CA LEU A 55 -1.27 -12.94 9.82
C LEU A 55 -2.58 -12.94 10.61
N LYS A 56 -2.96 -11.81 11.23
CA LYS A 56 -4.30 -11.68 11.81
C LYS A 56 -5.31 -11.74 10.67
N LYS A 57 -6.31 -12.61 10.79
CA LYS A 57 -7.49 -12.52 9.94
C LYS A 57 -8.11 -11.14 10.14
N LEU A 58 -8.42 -10.45 9.05
CA LEU A 58 -9.29 -9.29 9.13
C LEU A 58 -10.53 -9.70 9.92
N SER A 59 -10.91 -8.89 10.90
CA SER A 59 -12.19 -9.09 11.57
C SER A 59 -13.30 -9.04 10.53
N SER A 60 -14.37 -9.80 10.74
CA SER A 60 -15.55 -9.76 9.87
C SER A 60 -16.10 -8.34 9.71
N THR A 61 -15.89 -7.47 10.71
CA THR A 61 -16.21 -6.05 10.68
C THR A 61 -15.32 -5.26 9.73
N GLU A 62 -14.00 -5.49 9.73
CA GLU A 62 -13.06 -4.83 8.82
C GLU A 62 -13.28 -5.26 7.37
N GLU A 63 -13.58 -6.55 7.12
CA GLU A 63 -13.90 -7.04 5.78
C GLU A 63 -15.20 -6.42 5.24
N ALA A 64 -16.22 -6.30 6.08
CA ALA A 64 -17.49 -5.68 5.72
C ALA A 64 -17.33 -4.18 5.43
N GLU A 65 -16.54 -3.47 6.24
CA GLU A 65 -16.25 -2.06 6.03
C GLU A 65 -15.45 -1.84 4.74
N TYR A 66 -14.42 -2.66 4.50
CA TYR A 66 -13.64 -2.62 3.26
C TYR A 66 -14.53 -2.82 2.03
N LYS A 67 -15.42 -3.82 2.06
CA LYS A 67 -16.37 -4.08 0.98
C LYS A 67 -17.29 -2.88 0.73
N ARG A 68 -17.87 -2.31 1.79
CA ARG A 68 -18.75 -1.12 1.71
C ARG A 68 -18.01 0.09 1.12
N LEU A 69 -16.77 0.33 1.55
CA LEU A 69 -15.94 1.41 1.01
C LEU A 69 -15.64 1.20 -0.47
N ASN A 70 -15.30 -0.02 -0.87
CA ASN A 70 -15.02 -0.35 -2.26
C ASN A 70 -16.25 -0.22 -3.16
N GLU A 71 -17.42 -0.64 -2.68
CA GLU A 71 -18.72 -0.40 -3.34
C GLU A 71 -18.96 1.10 -3.52
N LYS A 72 -18.71 1.91 -2.47
CA LYS A 72 -18.91 3.36 -2.54
C LYS A 72 -17.96 4.04 -3.54
N ILE A 73 -16.71 3.59 -3.60
CA ILE A 73 -15.75 4.07 -4.61
C ILE A 73 -16.27 3.76 -6.01
N GLY A 74 -16.77 2.55 -6.25
CA GLY A 74 -17.36 2.16 -7.53
C GLY A 74 -18.54 3.06 -7.94
N GLU A 75 -19.48 3.31 -7.04
CA GLU A 75 -20.59 4.24 -7.27
C GLU A 75 -20.09 5.64 -7.65
N GLN A 76 -19.14 6.17 -6.91
CA GLN A 76 -18.58 7.50 -7.15
C GLN A 76 -17.80 7.56 -8.47
N THR A 77 -17.07 6.51 -8.82
CA THR A 77 -16.38 6.41 -10.12
C THR A 77 -17.37 6.48 -11.26
N MET A 78 -18.48 5.73 -11.19
CA MET A 78 -19.53 5.78 -12.21
C MET A 78 -20.17 7.17 -12.30
N GLU A 79 -20.48 7.81 -11.17
CA GLU A 79 -21.04 9.16 -11.14
C GLU A 79 -20.08 10.18 -11.77
N ILE A 80 -18.79 10.11 -11.44
CA ILE A 80 -17.75 10.97 -12.01
C ILE A 80 -17.67 10.79 -13.53
N GLU A 81 -17.72 9.56 -14.03
CA GLU A 81 -17.68 9.27 -15.47
C GLU A 81 -18.88 9.86 -16.21
N LEU A 82 -20.09 9.68 -15.66
CA LEU A 82 -21.31 10.25 -16.23
C LEU A 82 -21.29 11.79 -16.22
N LEU A 83 -20.81 12.39 -15.13
CA LEU A 83 -20.68 13.85 -15.02
C LEU A 83 -19.66 14.40 -16.03
N ARG A 84 -18.53 13.72 -16.20
CA ARG A 84 -17.52 14.09 -17.21
C ARG A 84 -18.09 14.03 -18.62
N GLU A 85 -18.85 12.98 -18.94
CA GLU A 85 -19.48 12.87 -20.26
C GLU A 85 -20.55 13.96 -20.47
N LYS A 86 -21.34 14.27 -19.44
CA LYS A 86 -22.30 15.38 -19.51
C LYS A 86 -21.60 16.71 -19.77
N ILE A 87 -20.49 16.99 -19.09
CA ILE A 87 -19.68 18.21 -19.32
C ILE A 87 -19.19 18.24 -20.78
N ARG A 88 -18.62 17.14 -21.27
CA ARG A 88 -18.14 17.02 -22.66
C ARG A 88 -19.23 17.38 -23.67
N LEU A 89 -20.43 16.81 -23.52
CA LEU A 89 -21.57 17.08 -24.41
C LEU A 89 -22.01 18.55 -24.39
N LEU A 90 -22.08 19.15 -23.19
CA LEU A 90 -22.43 20.56 -23.02
C LEU A 90 -21.38 21.50 -23.64
N GLU A 91 -20.09 21.21 -23.45
CA GLU A 91 -18.99 21.96 -24.05
C GLU A 91 -18.98 21.84 -25.58
N ALA A 92 -19.32 20.65 -26.11
CA ALA A 92 -19.44 20.40 -27.54
C ALA A 92 -20.70 21.02 -28.20
N LYS A 93 -21.60 21.65 -27.41
CA LYS A 93 -22.94 22.10 -27.83
C LYS A 93 -23.77 21.00 -28.49
N GLU A 94 -23.46 19.74 -28.20
CA GLU A 94 -24.21 18.59 -28.69
C GLU A 94 -25.45 18.40 -27.81
N PRO A 95 -26.64 18.19 -28.39
CA PRO A 95 -27.85 17.98 -27.59
C PRO A 95 -27.73 16.67 -26.79
N LEU A 96 -28.03 16.75 -25.48
CA LEU A 96 -28.15 15.57 -24.63
C LEU A 96 -29.24 14.65 -25.21
N MET A 97 -28.83 13.48 -25.72
CA MET A 97 -29.75 12.50 -26.27
C MET A 97 -30.69 11.99 -25.17
N TRP A 98 -31.93 12.47 -25.15
CA TRP A 98 -32.95 12.04 -24.20
C TRP A 98 -33.38 10.61 -24.51
N ARG A 99 -32.72 9.62 -23.89
CA ARG A 99 -33.13 8.22 -24.00
C ARG A 99 -34.36 8.01 -23.13
N ARG A 100 -35.57 8.11 -23.72
CA ARG A 100 -36.82 7.71 -23.04
C ARG A 100 -36.70 6.24 -22.64
N SER A 101 -36.88 5.96 -21.35
CA SER A 101 -37.04 4.60 -20.84
C SER A 101 -38.22 3.94 -21.57
N ARG A 102 -37.98 2.82 -22.25
CA ARG A 102 -39.04 1.99 -22.82
C ARG A 102 -39.63 1.17 -21.67
N LYS A 103 -40.89 1.45 -21.35
CA LYS A 103 -41.76 0.57 -20.56
C LYS A 103 -41.99 -0.74 -21.30
#